data_AF-A0AB36YIG5-F1
#
_entry.id   AF-A0AB36YIG5-F1
#
_cell.length_a   1.000
_cell.length_b   1.000
_cell.length_c   1.000
_cell.angle_alpha   90.00
_cell.angle_beta   90.00
_cell.angle_gamma   90.00
#
_symmetry.space_group_name_H-M   'P 1'
#
loop_
_entity.id
_entity.type
_entity.pdbx_description
1 polymer ?
#
loop_
_entity_poly.entity_id
_entity_poly.type
_entity_poly.pdbx_seq_one_letter_code
_entity_poly.pdbx_strand_id
1 'polypeptide(L)' 'PKIVPPAVATQDFLMQGPRDHGVAGLINLFGIESPGLTSSLAIADHVAELAEI' A
#
# COMPACT_ATOMS: atom_id res chain seq x y z
N PRO A 1 14.72 -1.74 9.66
CA PRO A 1 14.56 -3.07 10.32
C PRO A 1 13.11 -3.55 10.16
N LYS A 2 12.89 -4.82 9.78
CA LYS A 2 11.52 -5.39 9.77
C LYS A 2 11.04 -5.58 11.21
N ILE A 3 9.79 -5.23 11.50
CA ILE A 3 9.20 -5.38 12.83
C ILE A 3 8.81 -6.85 13.06
N VAL A 4 8.48 -7.57 11.98
CA VAL A 4 8.12 -8.99 12.03
C VAL A 4 9.34 -9.93 11.84
N PRO A 5 9.35 -11.10 12.53
CA PRO A 5 10.36 -12.13 12.31
C PRO A 5 10.40 -12.60 10.84
N PRO A 6 11.57 -13.01 10.31
CA PRO A 6 11.71 -13.48 8.92
C PRO A 6 10.80 -14.66 8.54
N ALA A 7 10.31 -15.42 9.53
CA ALA A 7 9.44 -16.58 9.35
C ALA A 7 7.95 -16.23 9.23
N VAL A 8 7.55 -14.98 9.52
CA VAL A 8 6.15 -14.54 9.37
C VAL A 8 5.95 -14.18 7.91
N ALA A 9 4.93 -14.78 7.29
CA ALA A 9 4.52 -14.48 5.92
C ALA A 9 4.48 -12.97 5.72
N THR A 10 5.11 -12.50 4.64
CA THR A 10 5.09 -11.08 4.28
C THR A 10 3.61 -10.71 4.17
N GLN A 11 3.11 -9.84 5.05
CA GLN A 11 1.75 -9.34 4.89
C GLN A 11 1.77 -8.48 3.63
N ASP A 12 0.91 -8.82 2.66
CA ASP A 12 0.77 -8.03 1.44
C ASP A 12 0.33 -6.61 1.79
N PHE A 13 0.78 -5.63 0.99
CA PHE A 13 0.32 -4.25 1.13
C PHE A 13 -1.19 -4.20 0.88
N LEU A 14 -1.92 -3.54 1.78
CA LEU A 14 -3.34 -3.29 1.60
C LEU A 14 -3.52 -1.83 1.19
N MET A 15 -4.10 -1.62 0.02
CA MET A 15 -4.53 -0.30 -0.44
C MET A 15 -6.05 -0.25 -0.50
N GLN A 16 -6.61 0.87 -0.06
CA GLN A 16 -8.05 1.12 -0.14
C GLN A 16 -8.27 2.50 -0.72
N GLY A 17 -9.11 2.58 -1.75
CA GLY A 17 -9.53 3.84 -2.36
C GLY A 17 -10.98 4.20 -2.02
N PRO A 18 -11.51 5.28 -2.63
CA PRO A 18 -12.87 5.74 -2.37
C PRO A 18 -13.96 4.68 -2.61
N ARG A 19 -13.73 3.73 -3.53
CA ARG A 19 -14.64 2.61 -3.81
C ARG A 19 -14.72 1.60 -2.67
N ASP A 20 -13.68 1.51 -1.82
CA ASP A 20 -13.61 0.56 -0.71
C ASP A 20 -14.17 1.14 0.59
N HIS A 21 -13.88 2.42 0.88
CA HIS A 21 -14.23 3.05 2.17
C HIS A 21 -15.20 4.24 2.07
N GLY A 22 -15.56 4.71 0.87
CA GLY A 22 -16.59 5.74 0.66
C GLY A 22 -16.17 7.19 0.89
N VAL A 23 -14.87 7.48 1.07
CA VAL A 23 -14.36 8.85 1.30
C VAL A 23 -13.67 9.34 0.03
N ALA A 24 -14.24 10.37 -0.61
CA ALA A 24 -13.68 10.93 -1.83
C ALA A 24 -12.32 11.58 -1.59
N GLY A 25 -11.37 11.35 -2.50
CA GLY A 25 -10.03 11.94 -2.46
C GLY A 25 -9.08 11.37 -1.40
N LEU A 26 -9.47 10.29 -0.69
CA LEU A 26 -8.60 9.59 0.26
C LEU A 26 -8.20 8.22 -0.30
N ILE A 27 -6.92 7.89 -0.16
CA ILE A 27 -6.38 6.55 -0.40
C ILE A 27 -5.59 6.15 0.84
N ASN A 28 -5.94 5.01 1.43
CA ASN A 28 -5.21 4.43 2.55
C ASN A 28 -4.15 3.43 2.04
N LEU A 29 -2.95 3.51 2.59
CA LEU A 29 -1.87 2.55 2.36
C LEU A 29 -1.50 1.93 3.71
N PHE A 30 -1.84 0.66 3.90
CA PHE A 30 -1.56 -0.07 5.14
C PHE A 30 -0.45 -1.10 4.96
N GLY A 31 0.34 -1.28 6.01
CA GLY A 31 1.36 -2.34 6.05
C GLY A 31 2.53 -2.11 5.09
N ILE A 32 2.83 -0.86 4.71
CA ILE A 32 3.99 -0.50 3.86
C ILE A 32 5.30 -0.65 4.64
N GLU A 33 5.59 -1.86 5.11
CA GLU A 33 6.87 -2.27 5.65
C GLU A 33 7.83 -2.66 4.51
N SER A 34 9.01 -3.21 4.82
CA SER A 34 9.91 -3.74 3.79
C SER A 34 9.24 -4.89 3.01
N PRO A 35 9.20 -4.85 1.67
CA PRO A 35 10.07 -4.07 0.76
C PRO A 35 9.53 -2.70 0.25
N GLY A 36 8.77 -1.95 1.05
CA GLY A 36 8.07 -0.73 0.65
C GLY A 36 8.93 0.36 0.01
N LEU A 37 10.16 0.57 0.48
CA LEU A 37 11.07 1.53 -0.16
C LEU A 37 11.47 1.08 -1.57
N THR A 38 11.84 -0.19 -1.73
CA THR A 38 12.23 -0.74 -3.04
C THR A 38 11.03 -0.91 -3.98
N SER A 39 9.82 -1.04 -3.43
CA SER A 39 8.56 -1.10 -4.19
C SER A 39 7.89 0.27 -4.35
N SER A 40 8.52 1.37 -3.93
CA SER A 40 7.88 2.69 -3.84
C SER A 40 7.33 3.20 -5.17
N LEU A 41 8.04 2.96 -6.29
CA LEU A 41 7.56 3.37 -7.61
C LEU A 41 6.33 2.57 -8.04
N ALA A 42 6.34 1.25 -7.86
CA ALA A 42 5.17 0.42 -8.18
C ALA A 42 3.95 0.75 -7.30
N ILE A 43 4.18 1.12 -6.03
CA ILE A 43 3.13 1.63 -5.13
C ILE A 43 2.56 2.93 -5.68
N ALA A 44 3.41 3.86 -6.12
CA ALA A 44 2.99 5.14 -6.67
C ALA A 44 2.16 4.97 -7.95
N ASP A 45 2.56 4.07 -8.85
CA ASP A 45 1.81 3.77 -10.08
C ASP A 45 0.41 3.25 -9.75
N HIS A 46 0.29 2.32 -8.79
CA HIS A 46 -1.02 1.81 -8.39
C HIS A 46 -1.90 2.88 -7.71
N VAL A 47 -1.31 3.76 -6.90
CA VAL A 47 -2.01 4.89 -6.30
C VAL A 47 -2.51 5.86 -7.38
N ALA A 48 -1.74 6.11 -8.44
CA ALA A 48 -2.16 6.95 -9.56
C ALA A 48 -3.37 6.35 -10.30
N GLU A 49 -3.37 5.03 -10.55
CA GLU A 49 -4.52 4.32 -11.11
C GLU A 49 -5.78 4.46 -10.25
N LEU A 50 -5.65 4.32 -8.92
CA LEU A 50 -6.76 4.48 -7.98
C LEU A 50 -7.27 5.93 -7.90
N ALA A 51 -6.38 6.90 -8.10
CA ALA A 51 -6.69 8.33 -8.11
C ALA A 51 -7.18 8.83 -9.48
N GLU A 52 -7.13 8.01 -10.53
CA GLU A 52 -7.49 8.35 -11.90
C GLU A 52 -6.70 9.56 -12.45
N ILE A 53 -5.39 9.63 -12.16
CA ILE A 53 -4.45 10.70 -12.56
C ILE A 53 -3.32 10.23 -13.48
#